data_AF-A0A373FB22-F1
#
_entry.id   AF-A0A373FB22-F1
#
_cell.length_a   1.000
_cell.length_b   1.000
_cell.length_c   1.000
_cell.angle_alpha   90.00
_cell.angle_beta   90.00
_cell.angle_gamma   90.00
#
_symmetry.space_group_name_H-M   'P 1'
#
loop_
_entity.id
_entity.type
_entity.pdbx_description
1 polymer ?
#
loop_
_entity_poly.entity_id
_entity_poly.type
_entity_poly.pdbx_seq_one_letter_code
_entity_poly.pdbx_strand_id
1 'polypeptide(L)'
;MIENLTLKEEARLYLSYGNQTPESIDQIIRSMGTDIIFCSDTARMAGATLAAGTAQALYDLRQRLKPSAVERQKMVTPSLSEEANVWLSQGRRSLATDSVFQFLTETPLIHGRMMLGYPYHPKTVEDMKKCLQLLEAVPDLRTPFTSKMASASRPWEKLTSRWAELASKVSREGRMIAQVALIEALEAPDTSELAFSLPHTLASR
;
A
#
# COMPACT_ATOMS: atom_id res chain seq x y z
N MET A 1 -0.86 -14.67 -30.44
CA MET A 1 0.59 -14.86 -30.32
C MET A 1 1.13 -13.76 -29.43
N ILE A 2 1.49 -14.07 -28.18
CA ILE A 2 2.27 -13.17 -27.33
C ILE A 2 3.71 -13.68 -27.46
N GLU A 3 4.50 -12.98 -28.27
CA GLU A 3 5.91 -13.24 -28.46
C GLU A 3 6.73 -12.75 -27.26
N ASN A 4 7.83 -13.47 -27.03
CA ASN A 4 9.03 -13.10 -26.27
C ASN A 4 8.98 -13.22 -24.75
N LEU A 5 9.11 -14.48 -24.32
CA LEU A 5 9.67 -14.87 -23.03
C LEU A 5 11.20 -14.68 -23.07
N THR A 6 11.69 -13.50 -22.71
CA THR A 6 13.15 -13.25 -22.64
C THR A 6 13.68 -13.66 -21.27
N LEU A 7 13.94 -14.95 -21.09
CA LEU A 7 14.80 -15.43 -20.00
C LEU A 7 16.24 -15.03 -20.31
N LYS A 8 16.71 -13.90 -19.77
CA LYS A 8 18.13 -13.56 -19.84
C LYS A 8 18.83 -14.20 -18.65
N GLU A 9 19.36 -15.41 -18.86
CA GLU A 9 19.96 -16.30 -17.84
C GLU A 9 21.10 -15.62 -17.06
N GLU A 10 21.78 -14.64 -17.66
CA GLU A 10 22.89 -13.89 -17.05
C GLU A 10 22.50 -13.05 -15.82
N ALA A 11 21.22 -12.77 -15.58
CA ALA A 11 20.80 -11.80 -14.57
C ALA A 11 20.05 -12.38 -13.37
N ARG A 12 19.81 -13.71 -13.29
CA ARG A 12 18.93 -14.32 -12.26
C ARG A 12 17.63 -13.51 -12.03
N LEU A 13 17.01 -13.11 -13.14
CA LEU A 13 15.84 -12.24 -13.17
C LEU A 13 14.81 -12.86 -14.12
N TYR A 14 13.57 -12.87 -13.68
CA TYR A 14 12.41 -13.34 -14.41
C TYR A 14 11.35 -12.25 -14.46
N LEU A 15 10.86 -11.94 -15.66
CA LEU A 15 9.71 -11.08 -15.88
C LEU A 15 8.70 -11.86 -16.72
N SER A 16 7.43 -11.81 -16.34
CA SER A 16 6.36 -12.35 -17.16
C SER A 16 5.21 -11.38 -17.33
N TYR A 17 4.53 -11.51 -18.47
CA TYR A 17 3.43 -10.66 -18.90
C TYR A 17 2.21 -11.53 -19.17
N GLY A 18 1.05 -11.08 -18.69
CA GLY A 18 -0.21 -11.82 -18.80
C GLY A 18 -0.40 -12.88 -17.72
N ASN A 19 -1.44 -13.69 -17.89
CA ASN A 19 -1.86 -14.69 -16.90
C ASN A 19 -0.78 -15.74 -16.67
N GLN A 20 -0.45 -16.00 -15.41
CA GLN A 20 0.46 -17.06 -14.99
C GLN A 20 -0.33 -18.24 -14.48
N THR A 21 0.09 -19.46 -14.84
CA THR A 21 -0.48 -20.68 -14.27
C THR A 21 0.33 -21.10 -13.04
N PRO A 22 -0.25 -21.85 -12.10
CA PRO A 22 0.51 -22.41 -10.98
C PRO A 22 1.74 -23.21 -11.44
N GLU A 23 1.66 -23.90 -12.57
CA GLU A 23 2.74 -24.69 -13.14
C GLU A 23 3.90 -23.82 -13.65
N SER A 24 3.60 -22.67 -14.29
CA SER A 24 4.65 -21.74 -14.71
C SER A 24 5.37 -21.14 -13.50
N ILE A 25 4.64 -20.85 -12.42
CA ILE A 25 5.21 -20.38 -11.15
C ILE A 25 6.12 -21.44 -10.51
N ASP A 26 5.69 -22.71 -10.46
CA ASP A 26 6.51 -23.81 -9.92
C ASP A 26 7.81 -23.99 -10.72
N GLN A 27 7.74 -23.91 -12.05
CA GLN A 27 8.92 -23.99 -12.91
C GLN A 27 9.92 -22.84 -12.64
N ILE A 28 9.43 -21.63 -12.41
CA ILE A 28 10.27 -20.48 -12.05
C ILE A 28 10.98 -20.73 -10.72
N ILE A 29 10.25 -21.19 -9.70
CA ILE A 29 10.82 -21.48 -8.37
C ILE A 29 11.93 -22.54 -8.48
N ARG A 30 11.68 -23.63 -9.22
CA ARG A 30 12.66 -24.71 -9.41
C ARG A 30 13.91 -24.25 -10.15
N SER A 31 13.75 -23.39 -11.17
CA SER A 31 14.88 -22.94 -11.99
C SER A 31 15.75 -21.89 -11.32
N MET A 32 15.18 -21.02 -10.48
CA MET A 32 15.93 -19.92 -9.84
C MET A 32 16.49 -20.28 -8.45
N GLY A 33 16.03 -21.37 -7.84
CA GLY A 33 16.50 -21.85 -6.54
C GLY A 33 15.85 -21.13 -5.33
N THR A 34 16.39 -21.39 -4.14
CA THR A 34 15.79 -20.96 -2.86
C THR A 34 15.87 -19.46 -2.58
N ASP A 35 16.74 -18.74 -3.28
CA ASP A 35 16.98 -17.31 -3.07
C ASP A 35 16.05 -16.42 -3.91
N ILE A 36 15.06 -17.01 -4.58
CA ILE A 36 14.12 -16.27 -5.41
C ILE A 36 13.20 -15.38 -4.57
N ILE A 37 13.11 -14.12 -4.96
CA ILE A 37 12.18 -13.14 -4.37
C ILE A 37 11.18 -12.74 -5.44
N PHE A 38 9.90 -12.83 -5.13
CA PHE A 38 8.83 -12.23 -5.94
C PHE A 38 8.64 -10.78 -5.51
N CYS A 39 8.61 -9.85 -6.47
CA CYS A 39 8.55 -8.42 -6.18
C CYS A 39 7.52 -7.70 -7.06
N SER A 40 6.34 -7.45 -6.49
CA SER A 40 5.23 -6.75 -7.16
C SER A 40 5.60 -5.32 -7.58
N ASP A 41 6.43 -4.62 -6.81
CA ASP A 41 6.87 -3.26 -7.15
C ASP A 41 7.75 -3.25 -8.41
N THR A 42 8.68 -4.20 -8.52
CA THR A 42 9.51 -4.34 -9.73
C THR A 42 8.65 -4.76 -10.93
N ALA A 43 7.69 -5.66 -10.74
CA ALA A 43 6.76 -6.07 -11.79
C ALA A 43 5.99 -4.86 -12.35
N ARG A 44 5.39 -4.07 -11.45
CA ARG A 44 4.69 -2.83 -11.79
C ARG A 44 5.59 -1.83 -12.51
N MET A 45 6.80 -1.58 -12.00
CA MET A 45 7.77 -0.71 -12.69
C MET A 45 8.10 -1.20 -14.10
N ALA A 46 8.19 -2.51 -14.31
CA ALA A 46 8.49 -3.12 -15.60
C ALA A 46 7.27 -3.23 -16.54
N GLY A 47 6.07 -2.87 -16.07
CA GLY A 47 4.81 -3.18 -16.78
C GLY A 47 4.53 -4.68 -16.89
N ALA A 48 5.18 -5.49 -16.06
CA ALA A 48 5.06 -6.94 -16.02
C ALA A 48 3.96 -7.38 -15.04
N THR A 49 3.39 -8.56 -15.28
CA THR A 49 2.46 -9.20 -14.35
C THR A 49 3.19 -9.80 -13.15
N LEU A 50 4.40 -10.33 -13.38
CA LEU A 50 5.25 -10.91 -12.34
C LEU A 50 6.69 -10.47 -12.55
N ALA A 51 7.40 -10.24 -11.45
CA ALA A 51 8.84 -10.11 -11.43
C ALA A 51 9.40 -10.96 -10.30
N ALA A 52 10.41 -11.76 -10.62
CA ALA A 52 11.11 -12.58 -9.65
C ALA A 52 12.62 -12.56 -9.89
N GLY A 53 13.42 -12.71 -8.85
CA GLY A 53 14.88 -12.70 -8.98
C GLY A 53 15.60 -12.64 -7.65
N THR A 54 16.92 -12.53 -7.70
CA THR A 54 17.70 -12.22 -6.49
C THR A 54 17.43 -10.79 -6.04
N ALA A 55 17.67 -10.50 -4.75
CA ALA A 55 17.52 -9.15 -4.20
C ALA A 55 18.32 -8.11 -5.00
N GLN A 56 19.56 -8.45 -5.37
CA GLN A 56 20.45 -7.57 -6.13
C GLN A 56 19.93 -7.34 -7.55
N ALA A 57 19.56 -8.39 -8.28
CA ALA A 57 19.05 -8.26 -9.65
C ALA A 57 17.78 -7.41 -9.73
N LEU A 58 16.87 -7.58 -8.77
CA LEU A 58 15.66 -6.76 -8.66
C LEU A 58 15.97 -5.31 -8.28
N TYR A 59 16.99 -5.07 -7.45
CA TYR A 59 17.45 -3.71 -7.15
C TYR A 59 18.01 -3.02 -8.40
N ASP A 60 18.92 -3.68 -9.13
CA ASP A 60 19.54 -3.12 -10.33
C ASP A 60 18.53 -2.87 -11.44
N LEU A 61 17.57 -3.78 -11.62
CA LEU A 61 16.46 -3.57 -12.55
C LEU A 61 15.65 -2.33 -12.18
N ARG A 62 15.27 -2.16 -10.90
CA ARG A 62 14.50 -0.99 -10.47
C ARG A 62 15.23 0.32 -10.78
N GLN A 63 16.53 0.40 -10.50
CA GLN A 63 17.31 1.62 -10.80
C GLN A 63 17.26 1.98 -12.29
N ARG A 64 17.39 0.98 -13.18
CA ARG A 64 17.30 1.20 -14.64
C ARG A 64 15.89 1.59 -15.10
N LEU A 65 14.85 1.04 -14.47
CA LEU A 65 13.47 1.28 -14.86
C LEU A 65 12.94 2.65 -14.40
N LYS A 66 13.47 3.24 -13.34
CA LYS A 66 12.96 4.45 -12.68
C LYS A 66 12.49 5.56 -13.65
N PRO A 67 13.32 6.05 -14.60
CA PRO A 67 12.89 7.14 -15.48
C PRO A 67 11.72 6.74 -16.37
N SER A 68 11.83 5.58 -17.02
CA SER A 68 10.80 5.08 -17.94
C SER A 68 9.48 4.71 -17.24
N ALA A 69 9.55 4.29 -15.98
CA ALA A 69 8.37 3.92 -15.19
C ALA A 69 7.51 5.13 -14.85
N VAL A 70 8.14 6.27 -14.54
CA VAL A 70 7.43 7.53 -14.28
C VAL A 70 6.74 8.02 -15.54
N GLU A 71 7.45 8.05 -16.67
CA GLU A 71 6.88 8.51 -17.95
C GLU A 71 5.71 7.64 -18.40
N ARG A 72 5.81 6.31 -18.26
CA ARG A 72 4.65 5.41 -18.49
C ARG A 72 3.48 5.72 -17.57
N GLN A 73 3.74 5.99 -16.29
CA GLN A 73 2.69 6.28 -15.33
C GLN A 73 1.96 7.60 -15.66
N LYS A 74 2.69 8.64 -16.08
CA LYS A 74 2.11 9.91 -16.53
C LYS A 74 1.16 9.73 -17.71
N MET A 75 1.47 8.82 -18.63
CA MET A 75 0.59 8.52 -19.76
C MET A 75 -0.72 7.86 -19.32
N VAL A 76 -0.70 7.09 -18.22
CA VAL A 76 -1.89 6.43 -17.66
C VAL A 76 -2.71 7.38 -16.78
N THR A 77 -2.05 8.25 -16.02
CA THR A 77 -2.70 9.17 -15.07
C THR A 77 -2.24 10.62 -15.26
N PRO A 78 -2.52 11.23 -16.43
CA PRO A 78 -2.00 12.57 -16.76
C PRO A 78 -2.60 13.70 -15.92
N SER A 79 -3.72 13.46 -15.24
CA SER A 79 -4.39 14.44 -14.37
C SER A 79 -3.82 14.51 -12.96
N LEU A 80 -2.96 13.57 -12.57
CA LEU A 80 -2.34 13.54 -11.23
C LEU A 80 -1.09 14.43 -11.19
N SER A 81 -0.73 14.88 -9.99
CA SER A 81 0.53 15.63 -9.78
C SER A 81 1.76 14.78 -10.11
N GLU A 82 2.90 15.45 -10.31
CA GLU A 82 4.18 14.77 -10.59
C GLU A 82 4.53 13.80 -9.47
N GLU A 83 4.40 14.24 -8.23
CA GLU A 83 4.66 13.49 -7.01
C GLU A 83 3.78 12.23 -6.92
N ALA A 84 2.50 12.37 -7.27
CA ALA A 84 1.57 11.26 -7.31
C ALA A 84 1.95 10.23 -8.39
N ASN A 85 2.35 10.67 -9.59
CA ASN A 85 2.85 9.80 -10.65
C ASN A 85 4.18 9.12 -10.29
N VAL A 86 5.09 9.83 -9.61
CA VAL A 86 6.33 9.26 -9.08
C VAL A 86 6.03 8.21 -8.01
N TRP A 87 5.11 8.48 -7.09
CA TRP A 87 4.73 7.50 -6.08
C TRP A 87 4.02 6.27 -6.70
N LEU A 88 3.09 6.47 -7.63
CA LEU A 88 2.41 5.35 -8.31
C LEU A 88 3.36 4.46 -9.10
N SER A 89 4.49 4.99 -9.57
CA SER A 89 5.51 4.28 -10.32
C SER A 89 6.62 3.69 -9.45
N GLN A 90 6.99 4.29 -8.32
CA GLN A 90 8.16 3.86 -7.52
C GLN A 90 7.90 3.65 -6.03
N GLY A 91 6.77 4.14 -5.51
CA GLY A 91 6.41 4.06 -4.10
C GLY A 91 6.22 2.63 -3.61
N ARG A 92 6.45 2.43 -2.30
CA ARG A 92 6.14 1.16 -1.62
C ARG A 92 4.64 1.08 -1.40
N ARG A 93 4.00 0.05 -1.97
CA ARG A 93 2.54 -0.10 -1.93
C ARG A 93 2.09 -1.21 -0.98
N SER A 94 0.86 -1.08 -0.50
CA SER A 94 0.05 -2.09 0.17
C SER A 94 -1.42 -1.80 -0.10
N LEU A 95 -2.31 -2.74 0.23
CA LEU A 95 -3.76 -2.50 0.09
C LEU A 95 -4.22 -1.27 0.88
N ALA A 96 -3.59 -0.99 2.03
CA ALA A 96 -3.90 0.19 2.83
C ALA A 96 -3.47 1.49 2.12
N THR A 97 -2.25 1.57 1.57
CA THR A 97 -1.82 2.77 0.83
C THR A 97 -2.62 2.96 -0.45
N ASP A 98 -2.95 1.88 -1.15
CA ASP A 98 -3.74 1.93 -2.36
C ASP A 98 -5.17 2.39 -2.07
N SER A 99 -5.72 2.00 -0.90
CA SER A 99 -7.02 2.50 -0.45
C SER A 99 -6.98 3.99 -0.14
N VAL A 100 -5.95 4.47 0.57
CA VAL A 100 -5.77 5.91 0.82
C VAL A 100 -5.66 6.67 -0.49
N PHE A 101 -4.80 6.22 -1.40
CA PHE A 101 -4.59 6.90 -2.67
C PHE A 101 -5.87 6.93 -3.51
N GLN A 102 -6.52 5.78 -3.70
CA GLN A 102 -7.77 5.68 -4.47
C GLN A 102 -8.90 6.52 -3.85
N PHE A 103 -9.05 6.52 -2.52
CA PHE A 103 -10.09 7.28 -1.85
C PHE A 103 -9.88 8.80 -1.97
N LEU A 104 -8.62 9.26 -1.91
CA LEU A 104 -8.32 10.70 -1.95
C LEU A 104 -8.26 11.28 -3.37
N THR A 105 -7.83 10.48 -4.35
CA THR A 105 -7.61 10.92 -5.74
C THR A 105 -8.67 10.42 -6.72
N GLU A 106 -9.56 9.52 -6.27
CA GLU A 106 -10.56 8.84 -7.10
C GLU A 106 -9.95 8.00 -8.25
N THR A 107 -8.63 7.79 -8.22
CA THR A 107 -7.93 6.96 -9.21
C THR A 107 -8.08 5.47 -8.84
N PRO A 108 -8.66 4.63 -9.71
CA PRO A 108 -8.90 3.23 -9.39
C PRO A 108 -7.58 2.44 -9.35
N LEU A 109 -7.21 1.94 -8.18
CA LEU A 109 -6.04 1.08 -7.97
C LEU A 109 -6.43 -0.35 -7.55
N ILE A 110 -7.53 -0.47 -6.82
CA ILE A 110 -8.09 -1.72 -6.30
C ILE A 110 -9.32 -2.03 -7.13
N HIS A 111 -9.39 -3.25 -7.67
CA HIS A 111 -10.45 -3.68 -8.58
C HIS A 111 -10.86 -5.14 -8.36
N GLY A 112 -12.03 -5.51 -8.91
CA GLY A 112 -12.54 -6.88 -8.90
C GLY A 112 -12.78 -7.42 -7.50
N ARG A 113 -12.34 -8.66 -7.23
CA ARG A 113 -12.55 -9.32 -5.93
C ARG A 113 -11.85 -8.61 -4.77
N MET A 114 -10.82 -7.80 -5.03
CA MET A 114 -10.15 -7.00 -4.00
C MET A 114 -11.00 -5.82 -3.52
N MET A 115 -12.16 -5.54 -4.13
CA MET A 115 -13.10 -4.57 -3.56
C MET A 115 -13.85 -5.13 -2.34
N LEU A 116 -13.82 -6.45 -2.10
CA LEU A 116 -14.38 -7.07 -0.91
C LEU A 116 -13.52 -6.71 0.31
N GLY A 117 -13.99 -5.74 1.10
CA GLY A 117 -13.27 -5.21 2.27
C GLY A 117 -12.60 -3.86 2.05
N TYR A 118 -12.87 -3.19 0.92
CA TYR A 118 -12.50 -1.79 0.73
C TYR A 118 -13.38 -0.85 1.59
N PRO A 119 -12.84 0.23 2.17
CA PRO A 119 -11.43 0.62 2.15
C PRO A 119 -10.58 -0.20 3.13
N TYR A 120 -9.40 -0.61 2.69
CA TYR A 120 -8.43 -1.26 3.57
C TYR A 120 -7.73 -0.24 4.47
N HIS A 121 -7.41 -0.65 5.69
CA HIS A 121 -6.69 0.14 6.69
C HIS A 121 -5.39 -0.56 7.10
N PRO A 122 -4.38 0.16 7.64
CA PRO A 122 -3.15 -0.45 8.13
C PRO A 122 -3.44 -1.39 9.29
N LYS A 123 -3.01 -2.66 9.16
CA LYS A 123 -3.13 -3.69 10.22
C LYS A 123 -1.79 -3.94 10.92
N THR A 124 -0.71 -3.53 10.27
CA THR A 124 0.65 -3.73 10.75
C THR A 124 1.41 -2.41 10.80
N VAL A 125 2.45 -2.35 11.63
CA VAL A 125 3.40 -1.22 11.63
C VAL A 125 4.01 -0.96 10.25
N GLU A 126 4.26 -2.01 9.45
CA GLU A 126 4.80 -1.84 8.10
C GLU A 126 3.78 -1.22 7.13
N ASP A 127 2.49 -1.55 7.26
CA ASP A 127 1.45 -0.85 6.48
C ASP A 127 1.36 0.62 6.90
N MET A 128 1.39 0.90 8.21
CA MET A 128 1.36 2.26 8.72
C MET A 128 2.55 3.08 8.23
N LYS A 129 3.77 2.52 8.25
CA LYS A 129 4.97 3.16 7.66
C LYS A 129 4.78 3.50 6.18
N LYS A 130 4.19 2.59 5.40
CA LYS A 130 3.93 2.86 3.98
C LYS A 130 2.90 3.98 3.79
N CYS A 131 1.86 4.05 4.63
CA CYS A 131 0.91 5.17 4.61
C CYS A 131 1.58 6.51 4.95
N LEU A 132 2.47 6.54 5.95
CA LEU A 132 3.25 7.74 6.27
C LEU A 132 4.17 8.14 5.10
N GLN A 133 4.87 7.18 4.49
CA GLN A 133 5.72 7.40 3.32
C GLN A 133 4.92 7.90 2.10
N LEU A 134 3.70 7.43 1.90
CA LEU A 134 2.79 7.95 0.87
C LEU A 134 2.47 9.43 1.11
N LEU A 135 2.01 9.77 2.31
CA LEU A 135 1.66 11.15 2.65
C LEU A 135 2.88 12.08 2.63
N GLU A 136 4.06 11.55 2.97
CA GLU A 136 5.31 12.28 2.84
C GLU A 136 5.62 12.58 1.37
N ALA A 137 5.58 11.56 0.53
CA ALA A 137 5.93 11.62 -0.89
C ALA A 137 4.93 12.40 -1.75
N VAL A 138 3.65 12.45 -1.36
CA VAL A 138 2.58 13.16 -2.11
C VAL A 138 1.91 14.18 -1.19
N PRO A 139 2.49 15.39 -1.04
CA PRO A 139 2.01 16.40 -0.09
C PRO A 139 0.54 16.80 -0.28
N ASP A 140 0.05 16.80 -1.52
CA ASP A 140 -1.34 17.12 -1.87
C ASP A 140 -2.36 16.25 -1.13
N LEU A 141 -1.97 15.03 -0.74
CA LEU A 141 -2.84 14.10 -0.01
C LEU A 141 -2.95 14.46 1.47
N ARG A 142 -1.99 15.18 2.06
CA ARG A 142 -1.95 15.43 3.52
C ARG A 142 -3.15 16.22 4.01
N THR A 143 -3.52 17.29 3.30
CA THR A 143 -4.61 18.19 3.69
C THR A 143 -5.96 17.47 3.74
N PRO A 144 -6.40 16.74 2.69
CA PRO A 144 -7.67 16.02 2.75
C PRO A 144 -7.60 14.72 3.54
N PHE A 145 -6.41 14.19 3.86
CA PHE A 145 -6.25 12.85 4.44
C PHE A 145 -7.09 12.65 5.70
N THR A 146 -6.90 13.46 6.74
CA THR A 146 -7.55 13.24 8.04
C THR A 146 -9.07 13.32 7.93
N SER A 147 -9.60 14.32 7.23
CA SER A 147 -11.05 14.51 7.11
C SER A 147 -11.71 13.48 6.21
N LYS A 148 -11.15 13.19 5.03
CA LYS A 148 -11.74 12.22 4.10
C LYS A 148 -11.59 10.79 4.63
N MET A 149 -10.40 10.40 5.10
CA MET A 149 -10.19 9.02 5.56
C MET A 149 -10.99 8.71 6.82
N ALA A 150 -11.20 9.67 7.73
CA ALA A 150 -12.07 9.47 8.88
C ALA A 150 -13.48 9.01 8.47
N SER A 151 -14.01 9.56 7.38
CA SER A 151 -15.32 9.18 6.84
C SER A 151 -15.34 7.89 6.02
N ALA A 152 -14.17 7.31 5.70
CA ALA A 152 -14.07 6.17 4.80
C ALA A 152 -14.52 4.86 5.46
N SER A 153 -14.24 4.68 6.76
CA SER A 153 -14.66 3.52 7.56
C SER A 153 -14.39 3.76 9.04
N ARG A 154 -15.06 3.01 9.92
CA ARG A 154 -14.83 3.05 11.38
C ARG A 154 -13.37 2.80 11.79
N PRO A 155 -12.62 1.81 11.23
CA PRO A 155 -11.19 1.69 11.48
C PRO A 155 -10.39 2.95 11.13
N TRP A 156 -10.68 3.57 9.98
CA TRP A 156 -9.99 4.79 9.57
C TRP A 156 -10.33 6.00 10.43
N GLU A 157 -11.58 6.14 10.89
CA GLU A 157 -11.98 7.14 11.88
C GLU A 157 -11.11 7.05 13.14
N LYS A 158 -10.97 5.84 13.72
CA LYS A 158 -10.14 5.61 14.91
C LYS A 158 -8.66 5.88 14.66
N LEU A 159 -8.13 5.48 13.51
CA LEU A 159 -6.73 5.71 13.17
C LEU A 159 -6.42 7.19 12.95
N THR A 160 -7.30 7.90 12.24
CA THR A 160 -7.10 9.31 11.91
C THR A 160 -7.24 10.22 13.13
N SER A 161 -8.11 9.88 14.10
CA SER A 161 -8.24 10.62 15.36
C SER A 161 -6.97 10.57 16.23
N ARG A 162 -6.14 9.53 16.08
CA ARG A 162 -4.86 9.34 16.78
C ARG A 162 -3.64 9.40 15.85
N TRP A 163 -3.79 9.97 14.64
CA TRP A 163 -2.78 9.85 13.59
C TRP A 163 -1.39 10.35 14.00
N ALA A 164 -1.31 11.53 14.63
CA ALA A 164 -0.04 12.13 15.03
C ALA A 164 0.68 11.31 16.11
N GLU A 165 -0.06 10.76 17.07
CA GLU A 165 0.47 9.87 18.11
C GLU A 165 1.04 8.59 17.46
N LEU A 166 0.24 7.92 16.63
CA LEU A 166 0.65 6.69 15.94
C LEU A 166 1.86 6.92 15.04
N ALA A 167 1.89 8.03 14.29
CA ALA A 167 3.01 8.40 13.43
C ALA A 167 4.31 8.58 14.24
N SER A 168 4.22 9.25 15.39
CA SER A 168 5.35 9.41 16.32
C SER A 168 5.86 8.06 16.82
N LYS A 169 4.96 7.18 17.27
CA LYS A 169 5.32 5.84 17.77
C LYS A 169 5.98 4.98 16.70
N VAL A 170 5.41 4.95 15.50
CA VAL A 170 5.95 4.20 14.36
C VAL A 170 7.34 4.68 13.93
N SER A 171 7.61 5.98 14.09
CA SER A 171 8.89 6.59 13.68
C SER A 171 9.99 6.50 14.72
N ARG A 172 9.64 6.45 16.01
CA ARG A 172 10.60 6.60 17.13
C ARG A 172 10.72 5.38 18.03
N GLU A 173 9.67 4.57 18.11
CA GLU A 173 9.60 3.47 19.07
C GLU A 173 9.89 2.12 18.38
N GLY A 174 10.17 1.09 19.18
CA GLY A 174 10.35 -0.26 18.67
C GLY A 174 9.08 -0.81 18.02
N ARG A 175 9.25 -1.73 17.05
CA ARG A 175 8.13 -2.34 16.29
C ARG A 175 7.00 -2.87 17.18
N MET A 176 7.35 -3.46 18.33
CA MET A 176 6.36 -4.01 19.26
C MET A 176 5.47 -2.93 19.88
N ILE A 177 6.05 -1.82 20.35
CA ILE A 177 5.29 -0.75 21.00
C ILE A 177 4.36 -0.06 19.99
N ALA A 178 4.87 0.20 18.79
CA ALA A 178 4.06 0.76 17.71
C ALA A 178 2.91 -0.18 17.28
N GLN A 179 3.13 -1.50 17.32
CA GLN A 179 2.08 -2.48 16.98
C GLN A 179 1.00 -2.54 18.05
N VAL A 180 1.37 -2.48 19.34
CA VAL A 180 0.40 -2.42 20.45
C VAL A 180 -0.46 -1.17 20.33
N ALA A 181 0.16 0.00 20.12
CA ALA A 181 -0.58 1.25 19.97
C ALA A 181 -1.55 1.23 18.76
N LEU A 182 -1.15 0.58 17.66
CA LEU A 182 -2.02 0.40 16.50
C LEU A 182 -3.25 -0.47 16.82
N ILE A 183 -3.05 -1.57 17.56
CA ILE A 183 -4.14 -2.47 17.99
C ILE A 183 -5.07 -1.73 18.95
N GLU A 184 -4.53 -1.06 19.96
CA GLU A 184 -5.30 -0.26 20.93
C GLU A 184 -6.13 0.81 20.23
N ALA A 185 -5.59 1.49 19.21
CA ALA A 185 -6.35 2.46 18.44
C ALA A 185 -7.53 1.81 17.70
N LEU A 186 -7.35 0.62 17.13
CA LEU A 186 -8.40 -0.09 16.40
C LEU A 186 -9.48 -0.67 17.33
N GLU A 187 -9.08 -1.12 18.53
CA GLU A 187 -9.95 -1.76 19.52
C GLU A 187 -10.62 -0.77 20.48
N ALA A 188 -10.21 0.50 20.51
CA ALA A 188 -10.79 1.51 21.38
C ALA A 188 -12.33 1.54 21.26
N PRO A 189 -13.08 1.58 22.37
CA PRO A 189 -14.54 1.63 22.34
C PRO A 189 -15.01 2.90 21.61
N ASP A 190 -16.17 2.83 20.96
CA ASP A 190 -16.72 4.02 20.33
C ASP A 190 -17.08 5.04 21.41
N THR A 191 -16.45 6.20 21.34
CA THR A 191 -16.72 7.31 22.26
C THR A 191 -18.18 7.81 22.15
N SER A 192 -18.88 7.49 21.06
CA SER A 192 -20.30 7.78 20.87
C SER A 192 -21.23 6.91 21.74
N GLU A 193 -20.83 5.69 22.12
CA GLU A 193 -21.66 4.82 22.97
C GLU A 193 -21.64 5.25 24.44
N LEU A 194 -20.53 5.84 24.90
CA LEU A 194 -20.39 6.33 26.27
C LEU A 194 -21.21 7.60 26.55
N ALA A 195 -21.62 8.34 25.51
CA ALA A 195 -22.42 9.55 25.66
C ALA A 195 -23.91 9.28 25.97
N PHE A 196 -24.41 8.06 25.76
CA PHE A 196 -25.85 7.73 25.93
C PHE A 196 -26.23 7.09 27.27
N SER A 197 -25.26 6.85 28.18
CA SER A 197 -25.51 6.19 29.47
C SER A 197 -25.48 7.13 30.69
N LEU A 198 -25.81 8.41 30.55
CA LEU A 198 -26.11 9.25 31.71
C LEU A 198 -27.57 9.03 32.12
N PRO A 199 -27.85 8.38 33.27
CA PRO A 199 -29.22 8.25 33.75
C PRO A 199 -29.79 9.65 34.01
N HIS A 200 -30.87 9.99 33.32
CA HIS A 200 -31.78 11.06 33.71
C HIS A 200 -32.39 10.70 35.07
N THR A 201 -31.62 10.92 36.13
CA THR A 201 -32.14 10.86 37.50
C THR A 201 -32.95 12.14 37.68
N LEU A 202 -34.24 12.02 37.40
CA LEU A 202 -35.25 13.05 37.64
C LEU A 202 -35.21 13.42 39.12
N ALA A 203 -34.73 14.64 39.40
CA ALA A 203 -34.94 15.30 40.66
C ALA A 203 -36.41 15.74 40.74
N SER A 204 -37.24 14.92 41.36
CA SER A 204 -38.54 15.35 41.88
C SER A 204 -38.36 15.88 43.30
N ARG A 205 -38.49 17.20 43.47
CA ARG A 205 -38.84 17.85 44.74
C ARG A 205 -39.84 18.95 44.48
#